data_AF-A0AAV5ZL23-F1
#
_entry.id   AF-A0AAV5ZL23-F1
#
_cell.length_a   1.000
_cell.length_b   1.000
_cell.length_c   1.000
_cell.angle_alpha   90.00
_cell.angle_beta   90.00
_cell.angle_gamma   90.00
#
_symmetry.space_group_name_H-M   'P 1'
#
loop_
_entity.id
_entity.type
_entity.pdbx_description
1 polymer ?
#
loop_
_entity_poly.entity_id
_entity_poly.type
_entity_poly.pdbx_seq_one_letter_code
_entity_poly.pdbx_strand_id
1 'polypeptide(L)'
;LAAVRAVCSAVTKPVNFMAGIKGKSFTVAELEAAGVRRISLATSLYRTAMGAMLEAAREVKDKGTFGYLDRAVGTPDLAAFMQG
;
A
#
# COMPACT_ATOMS: atom_id res chain seq x y z
N LEU A 1 -1.35 -6.94 -17.14
CA LEU A 1 -0.39 -5.97 -17.69
C LEU A 1 -0.71 -5.53 -19.12
N ALA A 2 -1.11 -6.44 -20.03
CA ALA A 2 -1.41 -6.10 -21.42
C ALA A 2 -2.40 -4.93 -21.59
N ALA A 3 -3.51 -4.93 -20.84
CA ALA A 3 -4.48 -3.83 -20.87
C ALA A 3 -3.87 -2.48 -20.43
N VAL A 4 -2.96 -2.48 -19.44
CA VAL A 4 -2.28 -1.26 -18.98
C VAL A 4 -1.41 -0.70 -20.10
N ARG A 5 -0.64 -1.56 -20.79
CA ARG A 5 0.17 -1.16 -21.95
C ARG A 5 -0.69 -0.57 -23.06
N ALA A 6 -1.79 -1.23 -23.40
CA ALA A 6 -2.70 -0.77 -24.44
C ALA A 6 -3.24 0.65 -24.12
N VAL A 7 -3.64 0.90 -22.86
CA VAL A 7 -4.08 2.23 -22.43
C VAL A 7 -2.94 3.25 -22.51
N CYS A 8 -1.75 2.93 -21.99
CA CYS A 8 -0.60 3.82 -22.04
C CYS A 8 -0.16 4.18 -23.47
N SER A 9 -0.27 3.25 -24.41
CA SER A 9 0.03 3.51 -25.83
C SER A 9 -1.07 4.26 -26.58
N ALA A 10 -2.33 4.18 -26.11
CA ALA A 10 -3.47 4.81 -26.76
C ALA A 10 -3.65 6.30 -26.40
N VAL A 11 -3.00 6.79 -25.34
CA VAL A 11 -3.15 8.17 -24.87
C VAL A 11 -1.85 8.95 -24.96
N THR A 12 -1.93 10.24 -25.27
CA THR A 12 -0.78 11.15 -25.30
C THR A 12 -0.45 11.73 -23.92
N LYS A 13 -1.40 11.67 -22.97
CA LYS A 13 -1.24 12.20 -21.61
C LYS A 13 -0.66 11.15 -20.65
N PRO A 14 0.13 11.56 -19.62
CA PRO A 14 0.63 10.66 -18.59
C PRO A 14 -0.48 9.84 -17.91
N VAL A 15 -0.31 8.52 -17.85
CA VAL A 15 -1.25 7.61 -17.20
C VAL A 15 -0.89 7.43 -15.72
N ASN A 16 -1.90 7.55 -14.86
CA ASN A 16 -1.83 7.17 -13.45
C ASN A 16 -2.48 5.79 -13.24
N PHE A 17 -1.77 4.88 -12.56
CA PHE A 17 -2.30 3.58 -12.15
C PHE A 17 -2.66 3.60 -10.65
N MET A 18 -3.78 3.01 -10.27
CA MET A 18 -4.21 2.92 -8.87
C MET A 18 -3.96 1.53 -8.30
N ALA A 19 -2.98 1.41 -7.41
CA ALA A 19 -2.68 0.20 -6.65
C ALA A 19 -3.48 0.17 -5.34
N GLY A 20 -4.75 -0.27 -5.41
CA GLY A 20 -5.64 -0.30 -4.25
C GLY A 20 -6.57 -1.51 -4.13
N ILE A 21 -6.51 -2.44 -5.08
CA ILE A 21 -7.42 -3.59 -5.16
C ILE A 21 -6.62 -4.89 -4.97
N LYS A 22 -7.02 -5.70 -3.99
CA LYS A 22 -6.39 -6.99 -3.68
C LYS A 22 -6.37 -7.89 -4.92
N GLY A 23 -5.21 -8.42 -5.27
CA GLY A 23 -5.04 -9.32 -6.42
C GLY A 23 -5.17 -8.65 -7.79
N LYS A 24 -5.23 -7.31 -7.85
CA LYS A 24 -5.36 -6.53 -9.10
C LYS A 24 -4.27 -5.46 -9.17
N SER A 25 -3.04 -5.83 -8.85
CA SER A 25 -1.87 -4.94 -8.97
C SER A 25 -0.71 -5.67 -9.64
N PHE A 26 0.24 -4.90 -10.12
CA PHE A 26 1.52 -5.32 -10.68
C PHE A 26 2.65 -4.70 -9.84
N THR A 27 3.88 -5.13 -10.06
CA THR A 27 5.05 -4.47 -9.47
C THR A 27 5.21 -3.05 -10.03
N VAL A 28 5.90 -2.18 -9.29
CA VAL A 28 6.23 -0.83 -9.78
C VAL A 28 7.00 -0.90 -11.11
N ALA A 29 8.01 -1.77 -11.19
CA ALA A 29 8.82 -1.96 -12.40
C ALA A 29 7.98 -2.40 -13.61
N GLU A 30 7.01 -3.31 -13.43
CA GLU A 30 6.11 -3.71 -14.51
C GLU A 30 5.22 -2.56 -14.99
N LEU A 31 4.74 -1.72 -14.06
CA LEU A 31 3.90 -0.56 -14.39
C LEU A 31 4.70 0.51 -15.14
N GLU A 32 5.92 0.80 -14.68
CA GLU A 32 6.86 1.71 -15.35
C GLU A 32 7.19 1.22 -16.76
N ALA A 33 7.57 -0.06 -16.90
CA ALA A 33 7.83 -0.68 -18.19
C ALA A 33 6.59 -0.73 -19.09
N ALA A 34 5.38 -0.68 -18.52
CA ALA A 34 4.14 -0.59 -19.27
C ALA A 34 3.78 0.85 -19.71
N GLY A 35 4.53 1.86 -19.26
CA GLY A 35 4.33 3.27 -19.64
C GLY A 35 3.59 4.12 -18.59
N VAL A 36 3.26 3.56 -17.43
CA VAL A 36 2.64 4.31 -16.32
C VAL A 36 3.61 5.38 -15.81
N ARG A 37 3.10 6.58 -15.53
CA ARG A 37 3.90 7.73 -15.06
C ARG A 37 3.70 8.07 -13.60
N ARG A 38 2.55 7.67 -13.03
CA ARG A 38 2.25 7.86 -11.61
C ARG A 38 1.55 6.64 -11.07
N ILE A 39 1.92 6.24 -9.86
CA ILE A 39 1.23 5.19 -9.13
C ILE A 39 0.60 5.84 -7.90
N SER A 40 -0.71 5.69 -7.79
CA SER A 40 -1.50 6.11 -6.64
C SER A 40 -1.86 4.90 -5.80
N LEU A 41 -1.77 5.03 -4.49
CA LEU A 41 -2.06 3.93 -3.55
C LEU A 41 -3.51 3.94 -3.06
N ALA A 42 -4.28 4.98 -3.43
CA ALA A 42 -5.63 5.23 -2.91
C ALA A 42 -5.66 5.05 -1.37
N THR A 43 -6.66 4.35 -0.84
CA THR A 43 -6.77 4.07 0.60
C THR A 43 -6.05 2.79 1.02
N SER A 44 -5.17 2.21 0.21
CA SER A 44 -4.56 0.89 0.52
C SER A 44 -3.70 0.93 1.77
N LEU A 45 -2.81 1.92 1.91
CA LEU A 45 -1.98 2.08 3.11
C LEU A 45 -2.83 2.27 4.37
N TYR A 46 -3.87 3.13 4.29
CA TYR A 46 -4.81 3.33 5.39
C TYR A 46 -5.52 2.03 5.78
N ARG A 47 -6.05 1.28 4.80
CA ARG A 47 -6.73 0.00 5.06
C ARG A 47 -5.79 -1.06 5.63
N THR A 48 -4.52 -1.07 5.21
CA THR A 48 -3.49 -1.95 5.79
C THR A 48 -3.24 -1.59 7.26
N ALA A 49 -3.05 -0.31 7.58
CA ALA A 49 -2.86 0.16 8.95
C ALA A 49 -4.07 -0.15 9.84
N MET A 50 -5.28 0.14 9.35
CA MET A 50 -6.52 -0.20 10.06
C MET A 50 -6.70 -1.71 10.24
N GLY A 51 -6.25 -2.52 9.28
CA GLY A 51 -6.24 -3.98 9.42
C GLY A 51 -5.39 -4.44 10.61
N ALA A 52 -4.15 -3.96 10.70
CA ALA A 52 -3.27 -4.27 11.83
C ALA A 52 -3.83 -3.76 13.17
N MET A 53 -4.43 -2.57 13.18
CA MET A 53 -5.11 -2.02 14.36
C MET A 53 -6.29 -2.89 14.81
N LEU A 54 -7.12 -3.35 13.87
CA LEU A 54 -8.24 -4.26 14.18
C LEU A 54 -7.75 -5.62 14.69
N GLU A 55 -6.65 -6.15 14.16
CA GLU A 55 -6.02 -7.37 14.68
C GLU A 55 -5.54 -7.21 16.12
N ALA A 56 -4.81 -6.12 16.42
CA ALA A 56 -4.36 -5.81 17.78
C ALA A 56 -5.53 -5.60 18.75
N ALA A 57 -6.56 -4.86 18.33
CA ALA A 57 -7.74 -4.61 19.15
C ALA A 57 -8.49 -5.92 19.48
N ARG A 58 -8.60 -6.83 18.50
CA ARG A 58 -9.17 -8.17 18.73
C ARG A 58 -8.33 -9.00 19.68
N GLU A 59 -7.00 -8.95 19.58
CA GLU A 59 -6.12 -9.63 20.52
C GLU A 59 -6.38 -9.17 21.96
N VAL A 60 -6.35 -7.86 22.21
CA VAL A 60 -6.60 -7.28 23.53
C VAL A 60 -7.98 -7.68 24.04
N LYS A 61 -9.01 -7.54 23.20
CA LYS A 61 -10.40 -7.81 23.57
C LYS A 61 -10.67 -9.29 23.83
N ASP A 62 -10.22 -10.17 22.94
CA ASP A 62 -10.65 -11.56 22.90
C ASP A 62 -9.66 -12.51 23.61
N LYS A 63 -8.37 -12.11 23.73
CA LYS A 63 -7.31 -12.93 24.35
C LYS A 63 -6.69 -12.30 25.59
N GLY A 64 -6.82 -10.99 25.79
CA GLY A 64 -6.20 -10.29 26.92
C GLY A 64 -4.67 -10.24 26.85
N THR A 65 -4.10 -10.32 25.65
CA THR A 65 -2.64 -10.31 25.43
C THR A 65 -2.20 -9.09 24.62
N PHE A 66 -0.90 -8.79 24.65
CA PHE A 66 -0.29 -7.63 24.01
C PHE A 66 0.86 -7.99 23.06
N GLY A 67 0.84 -9.20 22.47
CA GLY A 67 1.87 -9.67 21.55
C GLY A 67 1.99 -8.83 20.28
N TYR A 68 0.94 -8.08 19.90
CA TYR A 68 1.06 -7.09 18.82
C TYR A 68 2.16 -6.03 19.05
N LEU A 69 2.56 -5.78 20.31
CA LEU A 69 3.63 -4.84 20.64
C LEU A 69 4.99 -5.25 20.04
N ASP A 70 5.22 -6.55 19.82
CA ASP A 70 6.46 -7.05 19.19
C ASP A 70 6.60 -6.62 17.72
N ARG A 71 5.48 -6.17 17.10
CA ARG A 71 5.43 -5.66 15.73
C ARG A 71 5.18 -4.15 15.68
N ALA A 72 5.02 -3.49 16.82
CA ALA A 72 4.78 -2.05 16.87
C ALA A 72 6.06 -1.29 16.50
N VAL A 73 5.92 -0.30 15.62
CA VAL A 73 7.04 0.57 15.25
C VAL A 73 7.39 1.46 16.44
N GLY A 74 8.66 1.49 16.83
CA GLY A 74 9.14 2.37 17.90
C GLY A 74 9.02 3.84 17.49
N THR A 75 8.71 4.72 18.46
CA THR A 75 8.65 6.17 18.23
C THR A 75 9.92 6.72 17.55
N PRO A 76 11.15 6.31 17.93
CA PRO A 76 12.36 6.78 17.26
C PRO A 76 12.42 6.40 15.77
N ASP A 77 12.04 5.17 15.42
CA ASP A 77 12.06 4.70 14.03
C ASP A 77 11.02 5.43 13.18
N LEU A 78 9.82 5.65 13.74
CA LEU A 78 8.77 6.41 13.07
C LEU A 78 9.17 7.87 12.90
N ALA A 79 9.75 8.48 13.93
CA ALA A 79 10.23 9.86 13.88
C ALA A 79 11.35 10.03 12.83
N ALA A 80 12.31 9.10 12.78
CA ALA A 80 13.37 9.11 11.79
C ALA A 80 12.80 9.00 10.36
N PHE A 81 11.82 8.11 10.13
CA PHE A 81 11.15 7.99 8.83
C PHE A 81 10.42 9.27 8.41
N MET A 82 9.79 9.98 9.36
CA MET A 82 9.04 11.21 9.08
C MET A 82 9.92 12.45 8.83
N GLN A 83 11.18 12.43 9.27
CA GLN A 83 12.10 13.56 9.13
C GLN A 83 12.70 13.70 7.73
N GLY A 84 12.59 12.67 6.88
CA GLY A 84 13.01 12.69 5.47
C GLY A 84 14.50 12.41 5.30
#